data_AF-A0A381TQC4-F1
#
_entry.id   AF-A0A381TQC4-F1
#
_cell.length_a   1.000
_cell.length_b   1.000
_cell.length_c   1.000
_cell.angle_alpha   90.00
_cell.angle_beta   90.00
_cell.angle_gamma   90.00
#
_symmetry.space_group_name_H-M   'P 1'
#
loop_
_entity.id
_entity.type
_entity.pdbx_description
1 polymer ?
#
loop_
_entity_poly.entity_id
_entity_poly.type
_entity_poly.pdbx_seq_one_letter_code
_entity_poly.pdbx_strand_id
1 'polypeptide(L)'
;MGRTHTLDFITNIPKDSVESATIFFKTDSMQYYQEFPLEGRHGHYNFKYDPDLYPGTRLQYYFVIKSKTNIHGIPINDKGELTPVNKLLIDPVQYFKQRSRLNQ
;
A
#
# COMPACT_ATOMS: atom_id res chain seq x y z
N MET A 1 18.38 3.93 7.72
CA MET A 1 17.09 3.34 8.15
C MET A 1 16.04 3.76 7.14
N GLY A 2 15.04 2.91 6.89
CA GLY A 2 14.00 3.20 5.91
C GLY A 2 13.20 4.44 6.32
N ARG A 3 12.60 5.14 5.33
CA ARG A 3 11.69 6.25 5.61
C ARG A 3 10.28 5.72 5.81
N THR A 4 9.54 6.29 6.76
CA THR A 4 8.10 6.07 6.86
C THR A 4 7.42 6.48 5.55
N HIS A 5 6.40 5.71 5.15
CA HIS A 5 5.63 5.99 3.95
C HIS A 5 4.14 6.07 4.27
N THR A 6 3.48 7.12 3.80
CA THR A 6 2.02 7.15 3.74
C THR A 6 1.56 6.48 2.47
N LEU A 7 0.64 5.53 2.60
CA LEU A 7 -0.03 4.86 1.50
C LEU A 7 -1.45 5.43 1.43
N ASP A 8 -1.69 6.24 0.41
CA ASP A 8 -2.97 6.91 0.21
C ASP A 8 -3.85 6.14 -0.76
N PHE A 9 -5.14 6.13 -0.44
CA PHE A 9 -6.18 5.61 -1.31
C PHE A 9 -7.34 6.59 -1.38
N ILE A 10 -7.72 6.97 -2.59
CA ILE A 10 -8.77 7.95 -2.86
C ILE A 10 -9.85 7.26 -3.70
N THR A 11 -11.09 7.41 -3.28
CA THR A 11 -12.25 6.82 -3.96
C THR A 11 -13.40 7.83 -4.02
N ASN A 12 -14.26 7.66 -5.01
CA ASN A 12 -15.53 8.37 -5.14
C ASN A 12 -16.72 7.57 -4.59
N ILE A 13 -16.49 6.39 -3.98
CA ILE A 13 -17.56 5.62 -3.32
C ILE A 13 -18.16 6.51 -2.21
N PRO A 14 -19.49 6.73 -2.20
CA PRO A 14 -20.13 7.55 -1.18
C PRO A 14 -19.84 7.01 0.23
N LYS A 15 -19.52 7.88 1.18
CA LYS A 15 -19.18 7.49 2.55
C LYS A 15 -20.24 6.57 3.18
N ASP A 16 -21.52 6.90 2.98
CA ASP A 16 -22.65 6.14 3.53
C ASP A 16 -22.83 4.74 2.90
N SER A 17 -22.10 4.48 1.81
CA SER A 17 -22.08 3.19 1.13
C SER A 17 -20.89 2.32 1.56
N VAL A 18 -19.89 2.86 2.26
CA VAL A 18 -18.72 2.11 2.73
C VAL A 18 -19.03 1.45 4.08
N GLU A 19 -19.00 0.12 4.13
CA GLU A 19 -19.10 -0.63 5.38
C GLU A 19 -17.73 -0.77 6.06
N SER A 20 -16.70 -1.06 5.26
CA SER A 20 -15.33 -1.16 5.73
C SER A 20 -14.33 -0.84 4.62
N ALA A 21 -13.16 -0.38 5.04
CA ALA A 21 -11.99 -0.24 4.19
C ALA A 21 -10.82 -0.93 4.88
N THR A 22 -10.05 -1.70 4.14
CA THR A 22 -8.93 -2.49 4.65
C THR A 22 -7.75 -2.36 3.70
N ILE A 23 -6.55 -2.17 4.25
CA ILE A 23 -5.30 -2.41 3.52
C ILE A 23 -4.78 -3.79 3.87
N PHE A 24 -4.41 -4.52 2.84
CA PHE A 24 -3.63 -5.74 2.96
C PHE A 24 -2.22 -5.39 2.57
N PHE A 25 -1.24 -5.61 3.45
CA PHE A 25 0.15 -5.44 3.08
C PHE A 25 1.03 -6.56 3.60
N LYS A 26 2.17 -6.76 2.93
CA LYS A 26 3.28 -7.56 3.41
C LYS A 26 4.60 -6.98 2.98
N THR A 27 5.65 -7.24 3.75
CA THR A 27 7.01 -7.07 3.27
C THR A 27 7.57 -8.38 2.74
N ASP A 28 8.73 -8.32 2.09
CA ASP A 28 9.54 -9.51 1.74
C ASP A 28 10.05 -10.30 2.94
N SER A 29 9.98 -9.73 4.15
CA SER A 29 10.31 -10.42 5.41
C SER A 29 9.11 -11.16 6.00
N MET A 30 7.91 -11.04 5.40
CA MET A 30 6.67 -11.63 5.88
C MET A 30 6.19 -12.77 4.96
N GLN A 31 5.69 -13.85 5.56
CA GLN A 31 5.14 -14.97 4.80
C GLN A 31 3.75 -14.66 4.20
N TYR A 32 2.91 -13.94 4.94
CA TYR A 32 1.51 -13.69 4.60
C TYR A 32 1.19 -12.19 4.62
N TYR A 33 0.12 -11.81 3.92
CA TYR A 33 -0.47 -10.48 4.06
C TYR A 33 -1.06 -10.31 5.46
N GLN A 34 -0.84 -9.13 6.02
CA GLN A 34 -1.51 -8.66 7.21
C GLN A 34 -2.59 -7.66 6.82
N GLU A 35 -3.67 -7.64 7.60
CA GLU A 35 -4.87 -6.83 7.34
C GLU A 35 -4.98 -5.71 8.36
N PHE A 36 -5.18 -4.48 7.89
CA PHE A 36 -5.37 -3.32 8.76
C PHE A 36 -6.63 -2.56 8.34
N PRO A 37 -7.58 -2.34 9.26
CA PRO A 37 -8.73 -1.50 8.99
C PRO A 37 -8.26 -0.05 8.77
N LEU A 38 -8.92 0.63 7.85
CA LEU A 38 -8.66 2.03 7.52
C LEU A 38 -9.85 2.90 7.89
N GLU A 39 -9.56 4.01 8.55
CA GLU A 39 -10.53 5.07 8.73
C GLU A 39 -10.42 6.07 7.59
N GLY A 40 -11.52 6.25 6.86
CA GLY A 40 -11.61 7.19 5.76
C GLY A 40 -12.34 8.47 6.10
N ARG A 41 -11.89 9.58 5.52
CA ARG A 41 -12.62 10.85 5.55
C ARG A 41 -12.80 11.37 4.13
N HIS A 42 -14.05 11.60 3.73
CA HIS A 42 -14.41 12.13 2.41
C HIS A 42 -13.76 11.38 1.23
N GLY A 43 -13.81 10.03 1.29
CA GLY A 43 -13.24 9.18 0.23
C GLY A 43 -11.71 9.05 0.26
N HIS A 44 -11.03 9.68 1.22
CA HIS A 44 -9.59 9.54 1.43
C HIS A 44 -9.30 8.63 2.61
N TYR A 45 -8.52 7.58 2.36
CA TYR A 45 -8.04 6.60 3.33
C TYR A 45 -6.51 6.63 3.29
N ASN A 46 -5.86 6.50 4.44
CA ASN A 46 -4.41 6.45 4.50
C ASN A 46 -3.92 5.38 5.48
N PHE A 47 -2.76 4.82 5.17
CA PHE A 47 -2.02 3.93 6.07
C PHE A 47 -0.58 4.41 6.20
N LYS A 48 -0.12 4.58 7.44
CA LYS A 48 1.26 4.96 7.73
C LYS A 48 2.11 3.70 7.92
N TYR A 49 2.88 3.34 6.89
CA TYR A 49 3.85 2.26 6.94
C TYR A 49 5.12 2.73 7.67
N ASP A 50 5.52 1.96 8.70
CA ASP A 50 6.74 2.17 9.46
C ASP A 50 7.73 1.01 9.23
N PRO A 51 8.88 1.26 8.60
CA PRO A 51 9.88 0.22 8.33
C PRO A 51 10.58 -0.30 9.59
N ASP A 52 10.53 0.42 10.71
CA ASP A 52 11.12 -0.07 11.96
C ASP A 52 10.23 -1.12 12.63
N LEU A 53 8.90 -1.01 12.46
CA LEU A 53 7.93 -2.00 12.92
C LEU A 53 7.79 -3.18 11.94
N TYR A 54 7.87 -2.88 10.63
CA TYR A 54 7.65 -3.84 9.57
C TYR A 54 8.84 -3.86 8.61
N PRO A 55 9.96 -4.50 9.01
CA PRO A 55 11.18 -4.46 8.23
C PRO A 55 11.02 -5.17 6.88
N GLY A 56 11.78 -4.70 5.89
CA GLY A 56 11.85 -5.30 4.56
C GLY A 56 12.46 -4.38 3.52
N THR A 57 12.79 -4.94 2.36
CA THR A 57 13.27 -4.18 1.21
C THR A 57 12.17 -3.94 0.18
N ARG A 58 11.10 -4.73 0.22
CA ARG A 58 9.94 -4.60 -0.67
C ARG A 58 8.65 -4.60 0.14
N LEU A 59 7.75 -3.69 -0.21
CA LEU A 59 6.41 -3.57 0.34
C LEU A 59 5.40 -3.91 -0.74
N GLN A 60 4.59 -4.94 -0.50
CA GLN A 60 3.45 -5.26 -1.34
C GLN A 60 2.16 -4.87 -0.64
N TYR A 61 1.24 -4.23 -1.35
CA TYR A 61 -0.06 -3.86 -0.77
C TYR A 61 -1.18 -3.73 -1.79
N TYR A 62 -2.40 -3.92 -1.33
CA TYR A 62 -3.62 -3.62 -2.05
C TYR A 62 -4.71 -3.17 -1.06
N PHE A 63 -5.72 -2.47 -1.56
CA PHE A 63 -6.84 -2.00 -0.77
C PHE A 63 -8.11 -2.75 -1.13
N VAL A 64 -8.96 -2.96 -0.13
CA VAL A 64 -10.30 -3.50 -0.30
C VAL A 64 -11.29 -2.56 0.37
N ILE A 65 -12.32 -2.15 -0.36
CA ILE A 65 -13.52 -1.52 0.20
C ILE A 65 -14.67 -2.50 0.10
N LYS A 66 -15.32 -2.74 1.23
CA LYS A 66 -16.62 -3.38 1.27
C LYS A 66 -17.70 -2.32 1.33
N SER A 67 -18.63 -2.42 0.39
CA SER A 67 -19.90 -1.68 0.42
C SER A 67 -21.05 -2.63 0.77
N LYS A 68 -22.25 -2.08 0.94
CA LYS A 68 -23.45 -2.86 1.26
C LYS A 68 -23.74 -4.00 0.28
N THR A 69 -23.35 -3.85 -0.98
CA THR A 69 -23.68 -4.78 -2.06
C THR A 69 -22.48 -5.35 -2.79
N ASN A 70 -21.32 -4.69 -2.73
CA ASN A 70 -20.14 -5.02 -3.52
C ASN A 70 -18.85 -4.99 -2.70
N ILE A 71 -17.87 -5.77 -3.14
CA ILE A 71 -16.48 -5.69 -2.68
C ILE A 71 -15.62 -5.17 -3.82
N HIS A 72 -14.83 -4.15 -3.54
CA HIS A 72 -13.94 -3.50 -4.50
C HIS A 72 -12.49 -3.69 -4.08
N GLY A 73 -11.66 -4.26 -4.95
CA GLY A 73 -10.22 -4.41 -4.73
C GLY A 73 -9.41 -3.55 -5.70
N ILE A 74 -8.29 -2.99 -5.26
CA ILE A 74 -7.41 -2.13 -6.08
C ILE A 74 -5.93 -2.28 -5.63
N PRO A 75 -4.93 -2.25 -6.54
CA PRO A 75 -5.03 -2.11 -8.00
C PRO A 75 -5.62 -3.33 -8.71
N ILE A 76 -6.27 -3.08 -9.85
CA ILE A 76 -6.61 -4.13 -10.82
C ILE A 76 -5.74 -3.97 -12.07
N ASN A 77 -5.41 -5.08 -12.72
CA ASN A 77 -4.73 -5.06 -14.02
C ASN A 77 -5.74 -4.91 -15.18
N ASP A 78 -5.24 -4.91 -16.42
CA ASP A 78 -6.06 -4.76 -17.64
C ASP A 78 -7.06 -5.90 -17.86
N LYS A 79 -6.92 -7.01 -17.12
CA LYS A 79 -7.86 -8.15 -17.12
C LYS A 79 -8.90 -8.03 -16.00
N GLY A 80 -8.87 -6.97 -15.21
CA GLY A 80 -9.73 -6.79 -14.04
C GLY A 80 -9.30 -7.61 -12.82
N GLU A 81 -8.10 -8.19 -12.82
CA GLU A 81 -7.61 -9.02 -11.72
C GLU A 81 -6.86 -8.15 -10.70
N LEU A 82 -7.13 -8.38 -9.41
CA LEU A 82 -6.43 -7.73 -8.31
C LEU A 82 -4.92 -8.00 -8.40
N THR A 83 -4.13 -6.94 -8.56
CA THR A 83 -2.68 -7.02 -8.66
C THR A 83 -2.07 -6.06 -7.64
N PRO A 84 -1.47 -6.57 -6.55
CA PRO A 84 -0.88 -5.73 -5.51
C PRO A 84 0.20 -4.81 -6.05
N VAL A 85 0.25 -3.59 -5.51
CA VAL A 85 1.40 -2.70 -5.70
C VAL A 85 2.63 -3.41 -5.14
N ASN A 86 3.77 -3.33 -5.83
CA ASN A 86 5.05 -3.87 -5.37
C ASN A 86 6.08 -2.74 -5.34
N LYS A 87 6.24 -2.13 -4.17
CA LYS A 87 7.07 -0.94 -3.96
C LYS A 87 8.42 -1.31 -3.36
N LEU A 88 9.48 -0.78 -3.94
CA LEU A 88 10.85 -0.94 -3.45
C LEU A 88 11.15 0.12 -2.39
N LEU A 89 11.59 -0.30 -1.20
CA LEU A 89 11.81 0.51 -0.01
C LEU A 89 13.28 0.96 0.14
N ILE A 90 13.96 1.27 -0.97
CA ILE A 90 15.38 1.67 -0.91
C ILE A 90 15.54 2.96 -0.08
N ASP A 91 16.53 2.96 0.80
CA ASP A 91 17.05 4.16 1.46
C ASP A 91 17.50 5.17 0.39
N PRO A 92 16.92 6.39 0.32
CA PRO A 92 17.27 7.39 -0.68
C PRO A 92 18.77 7.65 -0.79
N VAL A 93 19.52 7.57 0.32
CA VAL A 93 20.97 7.74 0.35
C VAL A 93 21.68 6.60 -0.41
N GLN A 94 21.21 5.37 -0.26
CA GLN A 94 21.72 4.23 -1.02
C GLN A 94 21.38 4.34 -2.52
N TYR A 95 20.17 4.81 -2.85
CA TYR A 95 19.76 5.06 -4.24
C TYR A 95 20.68 6.08 -4.93
N PHE A 96 21.00 7.20 -4.27
CA PHE A 96 21.90 8.21 -4.81
C PHE A 96 23.34 7.69 -4.99
N LYS A 97 23.87 6.93 -4.01
CA LYS A 97 25.20 6.30 -4.11
C LYS A 97 25.31 5.29 -5.25
N GLN A 98 24.23 4.56 -5.53
CA GLN A 98 24.20 3.62 -6.67
C GLN A 98 24.21 4.38 -8.01
N ARG A 99 23.39 5.43 -8.14
CA ARG A 99 23.38 6.26 -9.36
C ARG A 99 24.69 6.98 -9.65
N SER A 100 25.38 7.48 -8.62
CA SER A 100 26.68 8.15 -8.83
C SER A 100 27.76 7.19 -9.34
N ARG A 101 27.67 5.89 -9.02
CA ARG A 101 28.60 4.86 -9.49
C ARG A 101 28.30 4.36 -10.90
N LEU A 102 27.06 4.46 -11.35
CA LEU A 102 26.61 4.06 -12.71
C LEU A 102 26.88 5.14 -13.77
N ASN A 103 27.12 6.37 -13.35
CA ASN A 103 27.40 7.51 -14.23
C ASN A 103 28.90 7.89 -14.28
N GLN A 104 29.78 7.00 -13.80
CA GLN A 104 31.23 7.05 -13.99
C GLN A 104 31.65 5.92 -14.92
#